data_AF-A0A5A7NCJ0-F1
#
_entry.id   AF-A0A5A7NCJ0-F1
#
_cell.length_a   1.000
_cell.length_b   1.000
_cell.length_c   1.000
_cell.angle_alpha   90.00
_cell.angle_beta   90.00
_cell.angle_gamma   90.00
#
_symmetry.space_group_name_H-M   'P 1'
#
loop_
_entity.id
_entity.type
_entity.pdbx_description
1 polymer ?
#
loop_
_entity_poly.entity_id
_entity_poly.type
_entity_poly.pdbx_seq_one_letter_code
_entity_poly.pdbx_strand_id
1 'polypeptide(L)'
;MAFGQAFGQLIRSKRGIEGMTQQALAVAAFGDEGGKTRISELENGKVSKPQTKTIDALVVALNISDDELNAILNLEPHPHVIDNLCDFFDVDGTGSVDVEVATNDSGKAVLFHNRWLKVEIKRAEYFLEEKMFVCLEESGRRRPAGLPLSPAVTENLRKCNEILFVHVEDGTQATTAGKRYPLKIIP
;
A
#
# COMPACT_ATOMS: atom_id res chain seq x y z
N MET A 1 -1.77 11.00 3.56
CA MET A 1 -2.72 10.17 2.80
C MET A 1 -4.12 10.66 3.09
N ALA A 2 -5.05 10.71 2.13
CA ALA A 2 -6.44 11.08 2.40
C ALA A 2 -7.21 9.88 2.98
N PHE A 3 -8.16 10.11 3.90
CA PHE A 3 -8.97 9.06 4.52
C PHE A 3 -9.55 8.06 3.51
N GLY A 4 -10.12 8.55 2.40
CA GLY A 4 -10.72 7.67 1.39
C GLY A 4 -9.73 6.72 0.71
N GLN A 5 -8.45 7.09 0.62
CA GLN A 5 -7.40 6.21 0.08
C GLN A 5 -7.04 5.11 1.08
N ALA A 6 -6.84 5.47 2.35
CA ALA A 6 -6.56 4.50 3.41
C ALA A 6 -7.72 3.51 3.57
N PHE A 7 -8.95 4.03 3.55
CA PHE A 7 -10.16 3.22 3.62
C PHE A 7 -10.28 2.28 2.40
N GLY A 8 -10.00 2.78 1.20
CA GLY A 8 -9.93 1.97 -0.02
C GLY A 8 -8.95 0.80 0.06
N GLN A 9 -7.76 1.04 0.60
CA GLN A 9 -6.75 -0.01 0.78
C GLN A 9 -7.20 -1.06 1.81
N LEU A 10 -7.79 -0.62 2.93
CA LEU A 10 -8.35 -1.51 3.96
C LEU A 10 -9.44 -2.42 3.37
N ILE A 11 -10.35 -1.85 2.57
CA ILE A 11 -11.40 -2.61 1.85
C ILE A 11 -10.76 -3.71 0.98
N ARG A 12 -9.77 -3.36 0.16
CA ARG A 12 -9.11 -4.31 -0.74
C ARG A 12 -8.45 -5.46 0.04
N SER A 13 -7.80 -5.14 1.16
CA SER A 13 -7.14 -6.13 2.02
C SER A 13 -8.15 -7.10 2.64
N LYS A 14 -9.20 -6.59 3.30
CA LYS A 14 -10.24 -7.42 3.94
C LYS A 14 -10.97 -8.29 2.92
N ARG A 15 -11.34 -7.70 1.77
CA ARG A 15 -11.97 -8.42 0.67
C ARG A 15 -11.09 -9.56 0.15
N GLY A 16 -9.78 -9.33 0.05
CA GLY A 16 -8.81 -10.35 -0.35
C GLY A 16 -8.74 -11.52 0.64
N ILE A 17 -8.72 -11.22 1.95
CA ILE A 17 -8.72 -12.22 3.03
C ILE A 17 -10.00 -13.08 3.00
N GLU A 18 -11.15 -12.45 2.76
CA GLU A 18 -12.45 -13.13 2.67
C GLU A 18 -12.67 -13.85 1.32
N GLY A 19 -11.74 -13.72 0.36
CA GLY A 19 -11.87 -14.32 -0.97
C GLY A 19 -13.01 -13.74 -1.80
N MET A 20 -13.47 -12.53 -1.48
CA MET A 20 -14.59 -11.87 -2.14
C MET A 20 -14.17 -11.18 -3.44
N THR A 21 -15.04 -11.23 -4.46
CA THR A 21 -14.90 -10.37 -5.64
C THR A 21 -15.47 -8.98 -5.35
N GLN A 22 -15.07 -7.96 -6.13
CA GLN A 22 -15.63 -6.61 -5.97
C GLN A 22 -17.16 -6.59 -6.19
N GLN A 23 -17.67 -7.46 -7.06
CA GLN A 23 -19.11 -7.60 -7.31
C GLN A 23 -19.80 -8.25 -6.10
N ALA A 24 -19.21 -9.30 -5.52
CA ALA A 24 -19.73 -9.92 -4.31
C ALA A 24 -19.77 -8.94 -3.12
N LEU A 25 -18.71 -8.13 -2.95
CA LEU A 25 -18.70 -7.09 -1.93
C LEU A 25 -19.75 -6.00 -2.19
N ALA A 26 -19.95 -5.60 -3.45
CA ALA A 26 -20.98 -4.62 -3.81
C ALA A 26 -22.39 -5.14 -3.45
N VAL A 27 -22.67 -6.42 -3.70
CA VAL A 27 -23.92 -7.06 -3.28
C VAL A 27 -24.03 -7.12 -1.75
N ALA A 28 -22.95 -7.50 -1.05
CA ALA A 28 -22.95 -7.60 0.40
C ALA A 28 -23.17 -6.23 1.09
N ALA A 29 -22.53 -5.18 0.57
CA ALA A 29 -22.59 -3.84 1.17
C ALA A 29 -23.81 -3.03 0.72
N PHE A 30 -24.21 -3.12 -0.55
CA PHE A 30 -25.23 -2.23 -1.13
C PHE A 30 -26.50 -2.96 -1.59
N GLY A 31 -26.49 -4.29 -1.62
CA GLY A 31 -27.58 -5.09 -2.17
C GLY A 31 -27.69 -5.02 -3.70
N ASP A 32 -26.68 -4.45 -4.37
CA ASP A 32 -26.70 -4.18 -5.82
C ASP A 32 -25.33 -4.45 -6.46
N GLU A 33 -25.32 -5.32 -7.48
CA GLU A 33 -24.13 -5.63 -8.29
C GLU A 33 -23.60 -4.41 -9.05
N GLY A 34 -24.46 -3.42 -9.34
CA GLY A 34 -24.09 -2.14 -9.95
C GLY A 34 -23.08 -1.33 -9.15
N GLY A 35 -22.94 -1.62 -7.84
CA GLY A 35 -21.95 -1.02 -6.96
C GLY A 35 -20.49 -1.41 -7.24
N LYS A 36 -20.22 -2.38 -8.12
CA LYS A 36 -18.86 -2.84 -8.43
C LYS A 36 -17.90 -1.69 -8.81
N THR A 37 -18.36 -0.77 -9.66
CA THR A 37 -17.54 0.39 -10.08
C THR A 37 -17.16 1.25 -8.88
N ARG A 38 -18.10 1.46 -7.96
CA ARG A 38 -17.87 2.23 -6.74
C ARG A 38 -16.84 1.56 -5.82
N ILE A 39 -16.91 0.24 -5.66
CA ILE A 39 -15.87 -0.52 -4.93
C ILE A 39 -14.51 -0.33 -5.60
N SER A 40 -14.42 -0.45 -6.91
CA SER A 40 -13.17 -0.25 -7.65
C SER A 40 -12.61 1.16 -7.49
N GLU A 41 -13.44 2.20 -7.55
CA GLU A 41 -12.99 3.59 -7.33
C GLU A 41 -12.46 3.82 -5.91
N LEU A 42 -13.10 3.22 -4.91
CA LEU A 42 -12.65 3.27 -3.52
C LEU A 42 -11.30 2.56 -3.38
N GLU A 43 -11.20 1.29 -3.81
CA GLU A 43 -9.98 0.48 -3.69
C GLU A 43 -8.77 1.10 -4.41
N ASN A 44 -9.00 1.82 -5.50
CA ASN A 44 -7.96 2.51 -6.27
C ASN A 44 -7.72 3.96 -5.79
N GLY A 45 -8.35 4.39 -4.70
CA GLY A 45 -8.12 5.70 -4.10
C GLY A 45 -8.62 6.89 -4.92
N LYS A 46 -9.52 6.66 -5.89
CA LYS A 46 -10.14 7.72 -6.71
C LYS A 46 -11.15 8.54 -5.91
N VAL A 47 -11.66 7.99 -4.80
CA VAL A 47 -12.59 8.67 -3.90
C VAL A 47 -11.83 9.12 -2.66
N SER A 48 -11.54 10.42 -2.57
CA SER A 48 -10.81 11.00 -1.43
C SER A 48 -11.68 11.14 -0.16
N LYS A 49 -12.99 11.34 -0.33
CA LYS A 49 -13.97 11.53 0.74
C LYS A 49 -15.23 10.68 0.48
N PRO A 50 -15.24 9.40 0.90
CA PRO A 50 -16.41 8.54 0.80
C PRO A 50 -17.57 9.09 1.63
N GLN A 51 -18.81 8.83 1.21
CA GLN A 51 -19.99 9.23 1.99
C GLN A 51 -20.12 8.33 3.23
N THR A 52 -20.59 8.88 4.36
CA THR A 52 -20.76 8.13 5.62
C THR A 52 -21.56 6.85 5.43
N LYS A 53 -22.70 6.91 4.72
CA LYS A 53 -23.50 5.73 4.41
C LYS A 53 -22.72 4.64 3.63
N THR A 54 -21.81 5.05 2.75
CA THR A 54 -20.92 4.11 2.04
C THR A 54 -19.90 3.48 2.98
N ILE A 55 -19.35 4.27 3.91
CA ILE A 55 -18.41 3.80 4.92
C ILE A 55 -19.11 2.75 5.80
N ASP A 56 -20.25 3.09 6.38
CA ASP A 56 -21.00 2.22 7.30
C ASP A 56 -21.35 0.88 6.64
N ALA A 57 -21.86 0.92 5.41
CA ALA A 57 -22.21 -0.27 4.65
C ALA A 57 -21.02 -1.22 4.44
N LEU A 58 -19.84 -0.67 4.14
CA LEU A 58 -18.63 -1.46 3.90
C LEU A 58 -17.99 -1.96 5.19
N VAL A 59 -18.05 -1.16 6.26
CA VAL A 59 -17.60 -1.56 7.60
C VAL A 59 -18.39 -2.78 8.07
N VAL A 60 -19.72 -2.77 7.90
CA VAL A 60 -20.58 -3.90 8.21
C VAL A 60 -20.29 -5.10 7.31
N ALA A 61 -20.21 -4.89 6.00
CA ALA A 61 -20.04 -5.98 5.04
C ALA A 61 -18.71 -6.75 5.19
N LEU A 62 -17.63 -6.06 5.56
CA LEU A 62 -16.28 -6.64 5.72
C LEU A 62 -15.88 -6.86 7.18
N ASN A 63 -16.82 -6.69 8.11
CA ASN A 63 -16.58 -6.79 9.55
C ASN A 63 -15.30 -6.04 9.98
N ILE A 64 -15.21 -4.77 9.56
CA ILE A 64 -14.12 -3.88 9.94
C ILE A 64 -14.37 -3.43 11.38
N SER A 65 -13.40 -3.67 12.25
CA SER A 65 -13.48 -3.26 13.65
C SER A 65 -13.33 -1.74 13.81
N ASP A 66 -13.85 -1.21 14.91
CA ASP A 66 -13.66 0.19 15.28
C ASP A 66 -12.17 0.55 15.40
N ASP A 67 -11.32 -0.38 15.86
CA ASP A 67 -9.87 -0.16 15.96
C ASP A 67 -9.22 -0.01 14.57
N GLU A 68 -9.59 -0.85 13.61
CA GLU A 68 -9.12 -0.74 12.21
C GLU A 68 -9.59 0.58 11.58
N LEU A 69 -10.84 0.99 11.84
CA LEU A 69 -11.39 2.25 11.33
C LEU A 69 -10.75 3.47 11.99
N ASN A 70 -10.53 3.43 13.31
CA ASN A 70 -9.86 4.48 14.06
C ASN A 70 -8.39 4.62 13.67
N ALA A 71 -7.71 3.51 13.37
CA ALA A 71 -6.33 3.54 12.87
C ALA A 71 -6.22 4.35 11.58
N ILE A 72 -7.19 4.26 10.67
CA ILE A 72 -7.18 5.05 9.43
C ILE A 72 -7.71 6.48 9.60
N LEU A 73 -8.61 6.72 10.56
CA LEU A 73 -9.10 8.07 10.89
C LEU A 73 -8.00 8.92 11.54
N ASN A 74 -7.17 8.29 12.35
CA ASN A 74 -6.04 8.92 13.03
C ASN A 74 -4.74 8.89 12.20
N LEU A 75 -4.83 8.58 10.90
CA LEU A 75 -3.71 8.81 9.98
C LEU A 75 -3.53 10.32 9.82
N GLU A 76 -2.73 10.91 10.71
CA GLU A 76 -2.19 12.24 10.51
C GLU A 76 -1.52 12.30 9.12
N PRO A 77 -1.79 13.32 8.29
CA PRO A 77 -1.04 13.52 7.07
C PRO A 77 0.43 13.72 7.44
N HIS A 78 1.23 12.67 7.24
CA HIS A 78 2.63 12.70 7.61
C HIS A 78 3.29 13.92 6.95
N PRO A 79 4.00 14.79 7.72
CA PRO A 79 4.50 16.09 7.25
C PRO A 79 5.55 16.00 6.14
N HIS A 80 5.88 14.78 5.72
CA HIS A 80 6.90 14.46 4.76
C HIS A 80 6.35 13.64 3.58
N VAL A 81 5.08 13.26 3.58
CA VAL A 81 4.48 12.43 2.52
C VAL A 81 3.52 13.27 1.70
N ILE A 82 3.90 13.52 0.44
CA ILE A 82 3.17 14.46 -0.43
C ILE A 82 2.26 13.71 -1.43
N ASP A 83 2.47 12.40 -1.68
CA ASP A 83 1.84 11.67 -2.79
C ASP A 83 1.41 10.23 -2.45
N ASN A 84 0.78 9.54 -3.42
CA ASN A 84 0.27 8.17 -3.29
C ASN A 84 1.23 7.11 -3.88
N LEU A 85 0.99 5.83 -3.57
CA LEU A 85 1.80 4.70 -4.06
C LEU A 85 1.76 4.56 -5.60
N CYS A 86 0.61 4.76 -6.23
CA CYS A 86 0.47 4.61 -7.69
C CYS A 86 1.28 5.64 -8.47
N ASP A 87 1.58 6.80 -7.87
CA ASP A 87 2.44 7.81 -8.50
C ASP A 87 3.90 7.34 -8.64
N PHE A 88 4.32 6.29 -7.94
CA PHE A 88 5.64 5.67 -8.13
C PHE A 88 5.75 4.85 -9.40
N PHE A 89 4.64 4.32 -9.89
CA PHE A 89 4.64 3.20 -10.79
C PHE A 89 4.03 3.55 -12.13
N ASP A 90 4.50 2.91 -13.20
CA ASP A 90 3.91 3.04 -14.50
C ASP A 90 2.59 2.27 -14.57
N VAL A 91 1.55 2.91 -14.03
CA VAL A 91 0.18 2.42 -14.09
C VAL A 91 -0.50 3.00 -15.32
N ASP A 92 -0.42 2.28 -16.43
CA ASP A 92 -1.18 2.52 -17.65
C ASP A 92 -2.55 1.82 -17.58
N GLY A 93 -3.53 2.43 -16.89
CA GLY A 93 -4.91 1.93 -16.88
C GLY A 93 -5.33 1.11 -15.64
N THR A 94 -5.99 -0.04 -15.84
CA THR A 94 -6.77 -0.81 -14.85
C THR A 94 -5.95 -1.81 -13.99
N GLY A 95 -4.62 -1.78 -14.07
CA GLY A 95 -3.77 -2.70 -13.31
C GLY A 95 -3.60 -2.30 -11.85
N SER A 96 -3.53 -3.27 -10.93
CA SER A 96 -3.07 -3.00 -9.57
C SER A 96 -1.55 -2.86 -9.53
N VAL A 97 -1.10 -2.06 -8.56
CA VAL A 97 0.27 -2.02 -8.08
C VAL A 97 0.32 -2.94 -6.87
N ASP A 98 1.14 -3.98 -6.95
CA ASP A 98 1.38 -4.92 -5.87
C ASP A 98 2.84 -4.75 -5.43
N VAL A 99 3.03 -4.43 -4.15
CA VAL A 99 4.34 -4.20 -3.53
C VAL A 99 4.44 -5.07 -2.29
N GLU A 100 5.55 -5.79 -2.15
CA GLU A 100 5.84 -6.63 -0.99
C GLU A 100 7.24 -6.33 -0.48
N VAL A 101 7.39 -6.21 0.84
CA VAL A 101 8.70 -6.09 1.49
C VAL A 101 8.97 -7.37 2.27
N ALA A 102 10.06 -8.04 1.91
CA ALA A 102 10.55 -9.24 2.58
C ALA A 102 11.92 -8.98 3.22
N THR A 103 12.16 -9.61 4.35
CA THR A 103 13.45 -9.57 5.05
C THR A 103 13.88 -10.96 5.47
N ASN A 104 15.18 -11.18 5.64
CA ASN A 104 15.70 -12.38 6.30
C ASN A 104 16.51 -12.04 7.55
N ASP A 105 16.82 -13.07 8.35
CA ASP A 105 17.57 -12.94 9.61
C ASP A 105 19.02 -12.46 9.41
N SER A 106 19.51 -12.51 8.17
CA SER A 106 20.85 -12.03 7.79
C SER A 106 20.92 -10.53 7.54
N GLY A 107 19.83 -9.78 7.76
CA GLY A 107 19.78 -8.34 7.50
C GLY A 107 19.73 -7.99 6.02
N LYS A 108 19.13 -8.85 5.19
CA LYS A 108 18.81 -8.51 3.80
C LYS A 108 17.36 -8.12 3.70
N ALA A 109 17.10 -6.99 3.03
CA ALA A 109 15.77 -6.54 2.68
C ALA A 109 15.57 -6.57 1.15
N VAL A 110 14.38 -6.99 0.72
CA VAL A 110 13.96 -7.00 -0.68
C VAL A 110 12.58 -6.37 -0.78
N LEU A 111 12.40 -5.48 -1.74
CA LEU A 111 11.10 -4.95 -2.14
C LEU A 111 10.76 -5.50 -3.52
N PHE A 112 9.68 -6.28 -3.61
CA PHE A 112 9.14 -6.79 -4.86
C PHE A 112 8.05 -5.84 -5.36
N HIS A 113 8.02 -5.60 -6.67
CA HIS A 113 6.98 -4.79 -7.30
C HIS A 113 6.64 -5.30 -8.71
N ASN A 114 5.39 -5.18 -9.13
CA ASN A 114 4.91 -5.68 -10.44
C ASN A 114 4.72 -4.61 -11.52
N ARG A 115 5.21 -3.39 -11.26
CA ARG A 115 5.15 -2.27 -12.21
C ARG A 115 6.50 -1.59 -12.28
N TRP A 116 6.82 -1.00 -13.42
CA TRP A 116 8.02 -0.18 -13.58
C TRP A 116 7.95 1.09 -12.74
N LEU A 117 9.08 1.56 -12.22
CA LEU A 117 9.15 2.82 -11.51
C LEU A 117 9.14 3.99 -12.52
N LYS A 118 8.31 5.01 -12.28
CA LYS A 118 8.28 6.27 -13.04
C LYS A 118 9.30 7.29 -12.57
N VAL A 119 9.92 7.06 -11.40
CA VAL A 119 10.77 8.02 -10.71
C VAL A 119 12.12 7.41 -10.38
N GLU A 120 13.15 8.26 -10.34
CA GLU A 120 14.45 7.85 -9.84
C GLU A 120 14.50 7.93 -8.32
N ILE A 121 14.61 6.76 -7.70
CA ILE A 121 14.76 6.62 -6.26
C ILE A 121 16.22 6.94 -5.88
N LYS A 122 16.38 7.85 -4.92
CA LYS A 122 17.65 8.17 -4.26
C LYS A 122 17.95 7.15 -3.15
N ARG A 123 16.95 6.87 -2.30
CA ARG A 123 17.04 5.88 -1.20
C ARG A 123 15.66 5.46 -0.70
N ALA A 124 15.62 4.37 0.04
CA ALA A 124 14.51 4.00 0.90
C ALA A 124 14.69 4.55 2.32
N GLU A 125 13.57 4.83 2.97
CA GLU A 125 13.48 5.28 4.36
C GLU A 125 12.39 4.47 5.07
N TYR A 126 12.62 4.08 6.33
CA TYR A 126 11.60 3.45 7.16
C TYR A 126 11.43 4.25 8.44
N PHE A 127 10.23 4.77 8.66
CA PHE A 127 9.84 5.56 9.82
C PHE A 127 9.30 4.62 10.91
N LEU A 128 10.01 4.53 12.05
CA LEU A 128 9.76 3.54 13.09
C LEU A 128 8.45 3.80 13.85
N GLU A 129 8.19 5.04 14.25
CA GLU A 129 6.98 5.43 14.98
C GLU A 129 5.72 5.17 14.14
N GLU A 130 5.76 5.57 12.87
CA GLU A 130 4.65 5.47 11.93
C GLU A 130 4.56 4.11 11.23
N LYS A 131 5.56 3.23 11.47
CA LYS A 131 5.72 1.92 10.83
C LYS A 131 5.65 1.97 9.31
N MET A 132 6.11 3.07 8.72
CA MET A 132 5.86 3.41 7.33
C MET A 132 7.14 3.32 6.50
N PHE A 133 7.05 2.62 5.37
CA PHE A 133 8.11 2.59 4.37
C PHE A 133 7.92 3.71 3.36
N VAL A 134 8.99 4.43 3.05
CA VAL A 134 9.00 5.61 2.17
C VAL A 134 10.16 5.51 1.20
N CYS A 135 9.94 5.93 -0.04
CA CYS A 135 11.00 6.12 -1.01
C CYS A 135 11.24 7.62 -1.19
N LEU A 136 12.51 8.01 -1.12
CA LEU A 136 12.97 9.37 -1.39
C LEU A 136 13.48 9.44 -2.82
N GLU A 137 12.96 10.39 -3.60
CA GLU A 137 13.43 10.71 -4.94
C GLU A 137 14.68 11.59 -4.93
N GLU A 138 15.39 11.64 -6.05
CA GLU A 138 16.47 12.62 -6.24
C GLU A 138 15.98 14.08 -6.16
N SER A 139 14.71 14.33 -6.49
CA SER A 139 14.04 15.63 -6.36
C SER A 139 13.87 16.11 -4.90
N GLY A 140 14.11 15.23 -3.93
CA GLY A 140 13.86 15.48 -2.51
C GLY A 140 12.43 15.16 -2.05
N ARG A 141 11.55 14.73 -2.96
CA ARG A 141 10.20 14.29 -2.62
C ARG A 141 10.21 12.91 -1.97
N ARG A 142 9.42 12.77 -0.91
CA ARG A 142 9.18 11.51 -0.20
C ARG A 142 7.78 11.03 -0.48
N ARG A 143 7.66 9.73 -0.67
CA ARG A 143 6.38 9.10 -0.98
C ARG A 143 6.30 7.71 -0.34
N PRO A 144 5.13 7.30 0.14
CA PRO A 144 4.94 6.07 0.88
C PRO A 144 4.94 4.87 -0.08
N ALA A 145 5.57 3.78 0.34
CA ALA A 145 5.65 2.54 -0.45
C ALA A 145 4.67 1.46 0.05
N GLY A 146 3.41 1.84 0.29
CA GLY A 146 2.35 0.90 0.64
C GLY A 146 1.95 0.92 2.12
N LEU A 147 1.52 -0.25 2.61
CA LEU A 147 0.95 -0.43 3.94
C LEU A 147 2.03 -0.56 5.03
N PRO A 148 1.65 -0.37 6.31
CA PRO A 148 2.54 -0.64 7.43
C PRO A 148 3.09 -2.07 7.40
N LEU A 149 4.38 -2.21 7.71
CA LEU A 149 5.07 -3.51 7.70
C LEU A 149 4.79 -4.29 9.00
N SER A 150 4.88 -5.63 8.91
CA SER A 150 4.72 -6.49 10.08
C SER A 150 5.85 -6.28 11.10
N PRO A 151 5.62 -6.51 12.41
CA PRO A 151 6.66 -6.32 13.43
C PRO A 151 7.95 -7.11 13.17
N ALA A 152 7.83 -8.31 12.61
CA ALA A 152 8.99 -9.14 12.25
C ALA A 152 9.83 -8.51 11.14
N VAL A 153 9.18 -7.95 10.11
CA VAL A 153 9.86 -7.22 9.03
C VAL A 153 10.50 -5.95 9.57
N THR A 154 9.79 -5.19 10.40
CA THR A 154 10.31 -3.98 11.05
C THR A 154 11.59 -4.25 11.84
N GLU A 155 11.62 -5.31 12.64
CA GLU A 155 12.78 -5.65 13.46
C GLU A 155 13.99 -6.04 12.61
N ASN A 156 13.77 -6.73 11.50
CA ASN A 156 14.84 -7.09 10.59
C ASN A 156 15.33 -5.91 9.74
N LEU A 157 14.46 -4.98 9.37
CA LEU A 157 14.86 -3.74 8.67
C LEU A 157 15.85 -2.91 9.48
N ARG A 158 15.76 -2.91 10.82
CA ARG A 158 16.73 -2.21 11.69
C ARG A 158 18.18 -2.65 11.49
N LYS A 159 18.38 -3.87 10.95
CA LYS A 159 19.69 -4.47 10.70
C LYS A 159 20.18 -4.23 9.26
N CYS A 160 19.34 -3.64 8.41
CA CYS A 160 19.58 -3.44 6.99
C CYS A 160 20.10 -2.01 6.72
N ASN A 161 21.11 -1.87 5.86
CA ASN A 161 21.62 -0.59 5.37
C ASN A 161 21.28 -0.33 3.89
N GLU A 162 20.76 -1.34 3.21
CA GLU A 162 20.32 -1.29 1.82
C GLU A 162 19.13 -2.22 1.63
N ILE A 163 18.41 -1.98 0.53
CA ILE A 163 17.28 -2.80 0.11
C ILE A 163 17.38 -3.04 -1.40
N LEU A 164 17.12 -4.27 -1.82
CA LEU A 164 17.08 -4.66 -3.23
C LEU A 164 15.65 -4.49 -3.76
N PHE A 165 15.48 -3.69 -4.80
CA PHE A 165 14.20 -3.57 -5.50
C PHE A 165 14.19 -4.52 -6.68
N VAL A 166 13.19 -5.40 -6.75
CA VAL A 166 13.05 -6.43 -7.77
C VAL A 166 11.72 -6.25 -8.49
N HIS A 167 11.80 -6.07 -9.81
CA HIS A 167 10.63 -6.08 -10.67
C HIS A 167 10.23 -7.53 -10.98
N VAL A 168 8.98 -7.88 -10.70
CA VAL A 168 8.43 -9.23 -10.93
C VAL A 168 7.34 -9.13 -11.98
N GLU A 169 7.54 -9.76 -13.13
CA GLU A 169 6.52 -9.89 -14.17
C GLU A 169 5.62 -11.11 -13.89
N ASP A 170 4.32 -10.93 -14.07
CA ASP A 170 3.32 -11.99 -13.88
C ASP A 170 3.68 -13.23 -14.73
N GLY A 171 3.80 -14.39 -14.07
CA GLY A 171 4.03 -15.69 -14.72
C GLY A 171 5.50 -16.09 -14.92
N THR A 172 6.47 -15.31 -14.45
CA THR A 172 7.90 -15.69 -14.49
C THR A 172 8.50 -15.85 -13.09
N GLN A 173 9.46 -16.77 -12.93
CA GLN A 173 10.35 -16.74 -11.77
C GLN A 173 11.06 -15.37 -11.79
N ALA A 174 10.94 -14.62 -10.68
CA ALA A 174 11.44 -13.27 -10.53
C ALA A 174 12.74 -13.04 -11.32
N THR A 175 12.72 -12.09 -12.26
CA THR A 175 13.94 -11.76 -12.98
C THR A 175 15.00 -11.32 -11.97
N THR A 176 16.20 -11.90 -12.05
CA THR A 176 17.30 -11.69 -11.10
C THR A 176 17.90 -10.27 -11.15
N ALA A 177 17.35 -9.39 -12.00
CA ALA A 177 17.80 -8.03 -12.20
C ALA A 177 17.04 -7.08 -11.26
N GLY A 178 17.62 -6.82 -10.09
CA GLY A 178 17.15 -5.80 -9.16
C GLY A 178 18.16 -4.67 -8.98
N LYS A 179 17.69 -3.50 -8.51
CA LYS A 179 18.55 -2.36 -8.17
C LYS A 179 18.62 -2.19 -6.66
N ARG A 180 19.83 -2.04 -6.12
CA ARG A 180 20.04 -1.78 -4.68
C ARG A 180 19.93 -0.28 -4.41
N TYR A 181 19.25 0.05 -3.32
CA TYR A 181 19.12 1.40 -2.82
C TYR A 181 19.56 1.46 -1.36
N PRO A 182 20.22 2.54 -0.92
CA PRO A 182 20.45 2.78 0.50
C PRO A 182 19.14 2.73 1.27
N LEU A 183 19.16 2.16 2.47
CA LEU A 183 18.03 2.14 3.39
C LEU A 183 18.41 2.93 4.64
N LYS A 184 17.58 3.92 4.99
CA LYS A 184 17.73 4.70 6.20
C LYS A 184 16.59 4.42 7.17
N ILE A 185 16.92 4.02 8.39
CA ILE A 185 15.95 3.93 9.48
C ILE A 185 15.83 5.31 10.12
N ILE A 186 14.60 5.81 10.21
CA ILE A 186 14.25 7.07 10.84
C ILE A 186 13.53 6.71 12.15
N PRO A 187 14.08 7.12 13.31
CA PRO A 187 13.45 6.90 14.60
C PRO A 187 12.08 7.57 14.66
#